data_AF-A0A7R8ZIP0-F1
#
_entry.id   AF-A0A7R8ZIP0-F1
#
_cell.length_a   1.000
_cell.length_b   1.000
_cell.length_c   1.000
_cell.angle_alpha   90.00
_cell.angle_beta   90.00
_cell.angle_gamma   90.00
#
_symmetry.space_group_name_H-M   'P 1'
#
loop_
_entity.id
_entity.type
_entity.pdbx_description
1 polymer ?
#
loop_
_entity_poly.entity_id
_entity_poly.type
_entity_poly.pdbx_seq_one_letter_code
_entity_poly.pdbx_strand_id
1 'polypeptide(L)'
;MEEEVVSEQERVRNVEPRVLDLFWKLAEFPDSVRVSAAVSLVNIVIQKQRLSKDGSLSREADYCLKRLIRGLASSRASARLGFFACLEGFLSRVHDVDAPFTLDTISEEFRLPKNASKSEKTEAQIGKVLAITALIRSGSLFREARPGCSKTLKECVEVIISNLLMLGLKKHFLDILTSSAMAQLVEKAPEEELGQIVIPALKACVEANKSGSSPLLLWPVLLASERLPGGVSVELLSSCGLEGRSAFSEENCGVVGQAIMATSDSLPAAVHPFCSVAIRMFCERGLIVPLWTSGILSAINEDSRANKGSALPRHKAQLLLHLFAMAVEHVKKATEFTALLLPPLLPLLLSTAHHARSSSPGKPLPQGAERAALNALCRRFSAPDNPTTEKARRKVLKMLLTPPDGRVDLDALLASNMKPLFLEGDWEHIP
;
A
#
# COMPACT_ATOMS: atom_id res chain seq x y z
N MET A 1 35.98 -34.96 9.85
CA MET A 1 35.48 -33.81 10.63
C MET A 1 33.98 -33.98 10.71
N GLU A 2 33.50 -34.53 11.82
CA GLU A 2 32.08 -34.64 12.11
C GLU A 2 31.58 -33.25 12.51
N GLU A 3 30.66 -32.68 11.73
CA GLU A 3 29.92 -31.49 12.16
C GLU A 3 29.03 -31.89 13.34
N GLU A 4 29.38 -31.39 14.52
CA GLU A 4 28.64 -31.58 15.75
C GLU A 4 27.27 -30.89 15.62
N VAL A 5 26.21 -31.67 15.37
CA VAL A 5 24.83 -31.16 15.27
C VAL A 5 24.32 -30.82 16.68
N VAL A 6 24.68 -29.64 17.16
CA VAL A 6 24.20 -29.10 18.45
C VAL A 6 22.69 -28.86 18.40
N SER A 7 21.96 -29.47 19.33
CA SER A 7 20.49 -29.44 19.38
C SER A 7 19.90 -28.04 19.64
N GLU A 8 18.71 -27.73 19.11
CA GLU A 8 18.03 -26.43 19.27
C GLU A 8 17.85 -26.04 20.76
N GLN A 9 17.59 -27.01 21.64
CA GLN A 9 17.45 -26.79 23.08
C GLN A 9 18.77 -26.36 23.73
N GLU A 10 19.90 -26.86 23.24
CA GLU A 10 21.23 -26.53 23.73
C GLU A 10 21.72 -25.18 23.19
N ARG A 11 21.29 -24.81 21.97
CA ARG A 11 21.46 -23.45 21.43
C ARG A 11 20.70 -22.41 22.26
N VAL A 12 19.47 -22.71 22.71
CA VAL A 12 18.68 -21.81 23.56
C VAL A 12 19.27 -21.64 24.96
N ARG A 13 19.89 -22.69 25.54
CA ARG A 13 20.51 -22.64 26.88
C ARG A 13 21.69 -21.67 26.98
N ASN A 14 22.34 -21.32 25.86
CA ASN A 14 23.50 -20.44 25.82
C ASN A 14 23.19 -19.00 25.39
N VAL A 15 21.92 -18.64 25.16
CA VAL A 15 21.51 -17.26 24.85
C VAL A 15 21.34 -16.48 26.17
N GLU A 16 21.93 -15.29 26.25
CA GLU A 16 21.83 -14.45 27.45
C GLU A 16 20.36 -14.20 27.85
N PRO A 17 19.98 -14.39 29.13
CA PRO A 17 18.58 -14.19 29.59
C PRO A 17 17.98 -12.83 29.23
N ARG A 18 18.83 -11.80 29.14
CA ARG A 18 18.45 -10.45 28.71
C ARG A 18 17.97 -10.41 27.25
N VAL A 19 18.55 -11.20 26.35
CA VAL A 19 18.12 -11.29 24.95
C VAL A 19 16.74 -11.92 24.85
N LEU A 20 16.46 -12.95 25.66
CA LEU A 20 15.14 -13.60 25.69
C LEU A 20 14.04 -12.66 26.16
N ASP A 21 14.29 -11.85 27.19
CA ASP A 21 13.35 -10.82 27.68
C ASP A 21 12.99 -9.78 26.60
N LEU A 22 13.96 -9.38 25.79
CA LEU A 22 13.73 -8.42 24.70
C LEU A 22 12.75 -8.96 23.66
N PHE A 23 12.79 -10.26 23.34
CA PHE A 23 11.84 -10.86 22.41
C PHE A 23 10.40 -10.85 22.92
N TRP A 24 10.19 -11.00 24.23
CA TRP A 24 8.86 -10.85 24.82
C TRP A 24 8.37 -9.41 24.69
N LYS A 25 9.26 -8.44 24.94
CA LYS A 25 8.95 -7.01 24.80
C LYS A 25 8.62 -6.59 23.36
N LEU A 26 9.12 -7.29 22.34
CA LEU A 26 8.71 -7.08 20.94
C LEU A 26 7.23 -7.44 20.70
N ALA A 27 6.62 -8.27 21.55
CA ALA A 27 5.22 -8.68 21.41
C ALA A 27 4.21 -7.75 22.12
N GLU A 28 4.71 -6.81 22.93
CA GLU A 28 3.89 -5.95 23.77
C GLU A 28 3.05 -4.95 22.98
N PHE A 29 1.95 -4.48 23.56
CA PHE A 29 1.01 -3.56 22.89
C PHE A 29 1.54 -2.12 22.74
N PRO A 30 2.29 -1.52 23.69
CA PRO A 30 2.80 -0.17 23.52
C PRO A 30 3.95 -0.08 22.51
N ASP A 31 3.84 0.84 21.55
CA ASP A 31 4.85 1.08 20.52
C ASP A 31 6.22 1.42 21.11
N SER A 32 6.24 2.25 22.17
CA SER A 32 7.48 2.66 22.86
C SER A 32 8.25 1.47 23.44
N VAL A 33 7.55 0.48 23.98
CA VAL A 33 8.15 -0.74 24.53
C VAL A 33 8.77 -1.58 23.42
N ARG A 34 8.03 -1.80 22.32
CA ARG A 34 8.53 -2.56 21.16
C ARG A 34 9.75 -1.90 20.53
N VAL A 35 9.72 -0.58 20.32
CA VAL A 35 10.82 0.18 19.72
C VAL A 35 12.07 0.14 20.62
N SER A 36 11.92 0.37 21.92
CA SER A 36 13.04 0.30 22.87
C SER A 36 13.67 -1.10 22.92
N ALA A 37 12.84 -2.15 22.88
CA ALA A 37 13.31 -3.53 22.85
C ALA A 37 14.05 -3.86 21.55
N ALA A 38 13.53 -3.42 20.40
CA ALA A 38 14.17 -3.61 19.10
C ALA A 38 15.56 -2.94 19.05
N VAL A 39 15.67 -1.68 19.48
CA VAL A 39 16.94 -0.95 19.52
C VAL A 39 17.94 -1.67 20.43
N SER A 40 17.50 -2.07 21.63
CA SER A 40 18.35 -2.78 22.59
C SER A 40 18.86 -4.11 22.03
N LEU A 41 17.97 -4.89 21.39
CA LEU A 41 18.32 -6.19 20.82
C LEU A 41 19.33 -6.04 19.68
N VAL A 42 19.09 -5.12 18.74
CA VAL A 42 19.99 -4.87 17.61
C VAL A 42 21.37 -4.41 18.10
N ASN A 43 21.43 -3.55 19.12
CA ASN A 43 22.70 -3.11 19.70
C ASN A 43 23.49 -4.28 20.34
N ILE A 44 22.81 -5.17 21.06
CA ILE A 44 23.46 -6.36 21.64
C ILE A 44 24.02 -7.24 20.52
N VAL A 45 23.24 -7.51 19.47
CA VAL A 45 23.72 -8.34 18.35
C VAL A 45 24.91 -7.71 17.65
N ILE A 46 24.89 -6.40 17.37
CA ILE A 46 26.03 -5.71 16.74
C ILE A 46 27.28 -5.84 17.59
N GLN A 47 27.16 -5.68 18.91
CA GLN A 47 28.28 -5.85 19.83
C GLN A 47 28.83 -7.28 19.79
N LYS A 48 27.96 -8.30 19.80
CA LYS A 48 28.37 -9.70 19.73
C LYS A 48 28.99 -10.06 18.38
N GLN A 49 28.44 -9.55 17.29
CA GLN A 49 28.98 -9.76 15.94
C GLN A 49 30.41 -9.20 15.82
N ARG A 50 30.68 -8.01 16.39
CA ARG A 50 32.03 -7.42 16.41
C ARG A 50 33.07 -8.23 17.21
N LEU A 51 32.61 -9.05 18.16
CA LEU A 51 33.48 -9.92 18.94
C LEU A 51 33.73 -11.27 18.25
N SER A 52 33.02 -11.58 17.17
CA SER A 52 33.25 -12.77 16.35
C SER A 52 34.59 -12.65 15.64
N LYS A 53 35.50 -13.61 15.87
CA LYS A 53 36.93 -13.49 15.53
C LYS A 53 37.29 -13.98 14.12
N ASP A 54 36.40 -14.70 13.46
CA ASP A 54 36.67 -15.42 12.20
C ASP A 54 35.88 -14.86 11.00
N GLY A 55 35.19 -13.72 11.17
CA GLY A 55 34.31 -13.17 10.15
C GLY A 55 33.03 -14.00 9.92
N SER A 56 32.79 -15.03 10.74
CA SER A 56 31.55 -15.79 10.72
C SER A 56 30.44 -15.04 11.43
N LEU A 57 29.20 -15.39 11.08
CA LEU A 57 28.02 -14.89 11.76
C LEU A 57 28.02 -15.38 13.21
N SER A 58 27.97 -14.45 14.16
CA SER A 58 27.87 -14.79 15.59
C SER A 58 26.63 -15.64 15.86
N ARG A 59 26.72 -16.54 16.84
CA ARG A 59 25.60 -17.41 17.24
C ARG A 59 24.38 -16.60 17.64
N GLU A 60 24.59 -15.46 18.29
CA GLU A 60 23.52 -14.53 18.68
C GLU A 60 22.86 -13.89 17.45
N ALA A 61 23.63 -13.52 16.42
CA ALA A 61 23.06 -12.98 15.19
C ALA A 61 22.24 -14.02 14.42
N ASP A 62 22.75 -15.26 14.27
CA ASP A 62 22.00 -16.36 13.65
C ASP A 62 20.70 -16.67 14.41
N TYR A 63 20.80 -16.81 15.74
CA TYR A 63 19.64 -17.04 16.59
C TYR A 63 18.61 -15.91 16.49
N CYS A 64 19.08 -14.65 16.52
CA CYS A 64 18.20 -13.50 16.42
C CYS A 64 17.51 -13.43 15.06
N LEU A 65 18.23 -13.65 13.96
CA LEU A 65 17.64 -13.66 12.62
C LEU A 65 16.50 -14.68 12.53
N LYS A 66 16.78 -15.93 12.91
CA LYS A 66 15.79 -17.02 12.90
C LYS A 66 14.57 -16.70 13.77
N ARG A 67 14.80 -16.25 15.00
CA ARG A 67 13.71 -15.93 15.94
C ARG A 67 12.90 -14.71 15.48
N LEU A 68 13.55 -13.72 14.87
CA LEU A 68 12.87 -12.56 14.30
C LEU A 68 11.97 -12.96 13.14
N ILE A 69 12.47 -13.79 12.22
CA ILE A 69 11.71 -14.33 11.08
C ILE A 69 10.51 -15.15 11.58
N ARG A 70 10.71 -16.13 12.48
CA ARG A 70 9.62 -16.94 13.06
C ARG A 70 8.53 -16.07 13.69
N GLY A 71 8.92 -15.02 14.41
CA GLY A 71 8.00 -14.11 15.09
C GLY A 71 7.01 -13.37 14.17
N LEU A 72 7.32 -13.26 12.87
CA LEU A 72 6.44 -12.66 11.87
C LEU A 72 5.20 -13.50 11.55
N ALA A 73 5.23 -14.80 11.84
CA ALA A 73 4.08 -15.69 11.76
C ALA A 73 3.26 -15.74 13.07
N SER A 74 3.43 -14.78 13.99
CA SER A 74 2.59 -14.70 15.17
C SER A 74 1.13 -14.42 14.81
N SER A 75 0.19 -15.09 15.50
CA SER A 75 -1.24 -14.79 15.43
C SER A 75 -1.57 -13.37 15.93
N ARG A 76 -0.74 -12.81 16.83
CA ARG A 76 -0.90 -11.47 17.41
C ARG A 76 -0.35 -10.38 16.48
N ALA A 77 -1.22 -9.46 16.05
CA ALA A 77 -0.83 -8.34 15.19
C ALA A 77 0.23 -7.43 15.83
N SER A 78 0.14 -7.16 17.15
CA SER A 78 1.14 -6.36 17.87
C SER A 78 2.53 -6.99 17.84
N ALA A 79 2.61 -8.32 17.92
CA ALA A 79 3.86 -9.04 17.82
C ALA A 79 4.44 -8.93 16.41
N ARG A 80 3.64 -9.21 15.38
CA ARG A 80 4.12 -9.07 13.98
C ARG A 80 4.74 -7.70 13.72
N LEU A 81 4.14 -6.63 14.25
CA LEU A 81 4.66 -5.28 14.12
C LEU A 81 6.04 -5.08 14.80
N GLY A 82 6.21 -5.54 16.05
CA GLY A 82 7.49 -5.42 16.76
C GLY A 82 8.59 -6.28 16.16
N PHE A 83 8.27 -7.52 15.81
CA PHE A 83 9.20 -8.42 15.14
C PHE A 83 9.63 -7.89 13.76
N PHE A 84 8.69 -7.34 12.99
CA PHE A 84 8.98 -6.72 11.69
C PHE A 84 9.91 -5.51 11.81
N ALA A 85 9.57 -4.57 12.70
CA ALA A 85 10.40 -3.37 12.91
C ALA A 85 11.81 -3.74 13.40
N CYS A 86 11.92 -4.74 14.28
CA CYS A 86 13.21 -5.22 14.74
C CYS A 86 14.00 -5.93 13.64
N LEU A 87 13.36 -6.73 12.78
CA LEU A 87 14.03 -7.39 11.65
C LEU A 87 14.53 -6.36 10.62
N GLU A 88 13.73 -5.37 10.27
CA GLU A 88 14.15 -4.27 9.38
C GLU A 88 15.38 -3.54 9.97
N GLY A 89 15.32 -3.20 11.27
CA GLY A 89 16.42 -2.56 11.99
C GLY A 89 17.68 -3.45 12.09
N PHE A 90 17.51 -4.75 12.25
CA PHE A 90 18.58 -5.75 12.28
C PHE A 90 19.27 -5.85 10.92
N LEU A 91 18.53 -6.11 9.84
CA LEU A 91 19.08 -6.28 8.49
C LEU A 91 19.77 -5.01 7.97
N SER A 92 19.28 -3.84 8.39
CA SER A 92 19.91 -2.57 8.02
C SER A 92 21.31 -2.39 8.64
N ARG A 93 21.60 -3.01 9.80
CA ARG A 93 22.82 -2.75 10.59
C ARG A 93 23.77 -3.94 10.76
N VAL A 94 23.29 -5.17 10.63
CA VAL A 94 24.12 -6.38 10.74
C VAL A 94 24.54 -6.80 9.33
N HIS A 95 25.65 -6.24 8.85
CA HIS A 95 26.10 -6.39 7.46
C HIS A 95 26.57 -7.81 7.11
N ASP A 96 26.90 -8.62 8.12
CA ASP A 96 27.24 -10.03 7.96
C ASP A 96 26.06 -10.92 7.56
N VAL A 97 24.83 -10.38 7.60
CA VAL A 97 23.60 -11.05 7.14
C VAL A 97 23.20 -10.48 5.78
N ASP A 98 23.55 -11.20 4.72
CA ASP A 98 23.25 -10.86 3.33
C ASP A 98 21.86 -11.36 2.87
N ALA A 99 21.45 -10.91 1.69
CA ALA A 99 20.16 -11.25 1.11
C ALA A 99 20.01 -12.75 0.77
N PRO A 100 21.00 -13.43 0.14
CA PRO A 100 20.94 -14.87 -0.09
C PRO A 100 20.71 -15.67 1.20
N PHE A 101 21.49 -15.41 2.25
CA PHE A 101 21.36 -16.09 3.54
C PHE A 101 20.02 -15.81 4.21
N THR A 102 19.54 -14.56 4.12
CA THR A 102 18.22 -14.19 4.64
C THR A 102 17.10 -14.94 3.92
N LEU A 103 17.15 -15.05 2.59
CA LEU A 103 16.14 -15.77 1.80
C LEU A 103 16.13 -17.28 2.07
N ASP A 104 17.32 -17.85 2.27
CA ASP A 104 17.46 -19.26 2.67
C ASP A 104 16.85 -19.48 4.06
N THR A 105 17.17 -18.60 5.02
CA THR A 105 16.59 -18.63 6.37
C THR A 105 15.06 -18.48 6.33
N ILE A 106 14.51 -17.55 5.53
CA ILE A 106 13.06 -17.40 5.34
C ILE A 106 12.43 -18.70 4.83
N SER A 107 13.09 -19.37 3.89
CA SER A 107 12.59 -20.60 3.29
C SER A 107 12.58 -21.78 4.26
N GLU A 108 13.61 -21.86 5.11
CA GLU A 108 13.71 -22.85 6.18
C GLU A 108 12.67 -22.61 7.27
N GLU A 109 12.57 -21.38 7.76
CA GLU A 109 11.75 -21.03 8.93
C GLU A 109 10.23 -21.09 8.66
N PHE A 110 9.82 -20.96 7.40
CA PHE A 110 8.42 -21.13 7.00
C PHE A 110 8.14 -22.47 6.31
N ARG A 111 9.04 -23.46 6.45
CA ARG A 111 8.81 -24.82 5.98
C ARG A 111 7.85 -25.55 6.93
N LEU A 112 6.58 -25.56 6.57
CA LEU A 112 5.54 -26.23 7.35
C LEU A 112 5.44 -27.74 7.06
N PRO A 113 5.09 -28.58 8.05
CA PRO A 113 4.78 -29.97 7.83
C PRO A 113 3.49 -30.13 7.01
N LYS A 114 3.32 -31.27 6.33
CA LYS A 114 2.16 -31.51 5.43
C LYS A 114 0.81 -31.37 6.14
N ASN A 115 0.76 -31.76 7.42
CA ASN A 115 -0.42 -31.73 8.28
C ASN A 115 -0.65 -30.37 8.99
N ALA A 116 0.12 -29.33 8.67
CA ALA A 116 -0.10 -27.99 9.25
C ALA A 116 -1.53 -27.52 8.99
N SER A 117 -2.12 -26.92 10.02
CA SER A 117 -3.47 -26.37 10.01
C SER A 117 -3.61 -25.23 8.99
N LYS A 118 -4.86 -24.90 8.65
CA LYS A 118 -5.15 -23.75 7.78
C LYS A 118 -4.66 -22.42 8.40
N SER A 119 -4.70 -22.32 9.73
CA SER A 119 -4.22 -21.13 10.46
C SER A 119 -2.70 -20.99 10.31
N GLU A 120 -1.96 -22.03 10.65
CA GLU A 120 -0.48 -22.03 10.56
C GLU A 120 -0.01 -21.75 9.14
N LYS A 121 -0.68 -22.33 8.12
CA LYS A 121 -0.41 -22.04 6.70
C LYS A 121 -0.62 -20.57 6.36
N THR A 122 -1.66 -19.94 6.92
CA THR A 122 -1.97 -18.53 6.69
C THR A 122 -0.96 -17.63 7.40
N GLU A 123 -0.62 -17.95 8.64
CA GLU A 123 0.37 -17.23 9.45
C GLU A 123 1.76 -17.28 8.84
N ALA A 124 2.20 -18.45 8.36
CA ALA A 124 3.47 -18.59 7.64
C ALA A 124 3.48 -17.82 6.32
N GLN A 125 2.35 -17.77 5.59
CA GLN A 125 2.23 -16.95 4.37
C GLN A 125 2.41 -15.46 4.68
N ILE A 126 1.73 -14.96 5.71
CA ILE A 126 1.89 -13.58 6.17
C ILE A 126 3.34 -13.32 6.61
N GLY A 127 3.89 -14.22 7.43
CA GLY A 127 5.27 -14.12 7.92
C GLY A 127 6.29 -14.05 6.78
N LYS A 128 6.10 -14.85 5.72
CA LYS A 128 6.96 -14.84 4.54
C LYS A 128 6.89 -13.52 3.77
N VAL A 129 5.69 -12.97 3.55
CA VAL A 129 5.56 -11.64 2.90
C VAL A 129 6.22 -10.56 3.75
N LEU A 130 5.99 -10.56 5.06
CA LEU A 130 6.60 -9.61 5.99
C LEU A 130 8.14 -9.72 6.01
N ALA A 131 8.70 -10.93 6.01
CA ALA A 131 10.13 -11.13 6.03
C ALA A 131 10.81 -10.62 4.75
N ILE A 132 10.23 -10.94 3.58
CA ILE A 132 10.67 -10.41 2.29
C ILE A 132 10.57 -8.87 2.27
N THR A 133 9.47 -8.32 2.79
CA THR A 133 9.27 -6.88 2.85
C THR A 133 10.31 -6.21 3.76
N ALA A 134 10.65 -6.80 4.90
CA ALA A 134 11.70 -6.29 5.79
C ALA A 134 13.08 -6.31 5.11
N LEU A 135 13.40 -7.37 4.35
CA LEU A 135 14.62 -7.46 3.56
C LEU A 135 14.72 -6.33 2.53
N ILE A 136 13.64 -6.08 1.76
CA ILE A 136 13.56 -4.98 0.79
C ILE A 136 13.73 -3.62 1.50
N ARG A 137 12.93 -3.36 2.54
CA ARG A 137 12.87 -2.05 3.21
C ARG A 137 14.16 -1.67 3.91
N SER A 138 14.85 -2.66 4.48
CA SER A 138 16.13 -2.46 5.15
C SER A 138 17.25 -2.02 4.19
N GLY A 139 17.04 -2.13 2.87
CA GLY A 139 18.06 -1.92 1.85
C GLY A 139 19.09 -3.04 1.75
N SER A 140 19.01 -4.06 2.61
CA SER A 140 19.97 -5.18 2.61
C SER A 140 19.91 -6.00 1.32
N LEU A 141 18.76 -6.02 0.62
CA LEU A 141 18.64 -6.67 -0.70
C LEU A 141 19.66 -6.16 -1.72
N PHE A 142 19.87 -4.84 -1.79
CA PHE A 142 20.74 -4.21 -2.80
C PHE A 142 22.15 -3.93 -2.27
N ARG A 143 22.50 -4.51 -1.12
CA ARG A 143 23.86 -4.46 -0.58
C ARG A 143 24.71 -5.53 -1.26
N GLU A 144 26.00 -5.27 -1.39
CA GLU A 144 26.97 -6.27 -1.85
C GLU A 144 26.88 -7.53 -0.98
N ALA A 145 26.67 -8.67 -1.63
CA ALA A 145 26.63 -9.97 -0.98
C ALA A 145 28.04 -10.41 -0.58
N ARG A 146 28.15 -11.24 0.46
CA ARG A 146 29.46 -11.75 0.87
C ARG A 146 30.07 -12.66 -0.22
N PRO A 147 31.41 -12.77 -0.28
CA PRO A 147 32.04 -13.73 -1.16
C PRO A 147 31.53 -15.16 -0.91
N GLY A 148 31.24 -15.90 -1.98
CA GLY A 148 30.79 -17.30 -1.89
C GLY A 148 29.31 -17.50 -1.57
N CYS A 149 28.47 -16.47 -1.66
CA CYS A 149 27.02 -16.60 -1.51
C CYS A 149 26.39 -17.57 -2.53
N SER A 150 25.26 -18.17 -2.13
CA SER A 150 24.52 -19.15 -2.95
C SER A 150 23.76 -18.54 -4.13
N LYS A 151 23.55 -17.22 -4.13
CA LYS A 151 22.73 -16.49 -5.10
C LYS A 151 23.31 -15.12 -5.42
N THR A 152 23.20 -14.74 -6.68
CA THR A 152 23.40 -13.38 -7.19
C THR A 152 22.22 -12.48 -6.84
N LEU A 153 22.40 -11.16 -6.93
CA LEU A 153 21.31 -10.19 -6.75
C LEU A 153 20.13 -10.47 -7.69
N LYS A 154 20.41 -10.81 -8.95
CA LYS A 154 19.38 -11.15 -9.94
C LYS A 154 18.54 -12.34 -9.48
N GLU A 155 19.19 -13.42 -9.06
CA GLU A 155 18.48 -14.61 -8.55
C GLU A 155 17.69 -14.29 -7.28
N CYS A 156 18.21 -13.45 -6.38
CA CYS A 156 17.47 -12.99 -5.20
C CYS A 156 16.20 -12.22 -5.59
N VAL A 157 16.29 -11.30 -6.55
CA VAL A 157 15.14 -10.51 -7.03
C VAL A 157 14.10 -11.42 -7.71
N GLU A 158 14.52 -12.36 -8.54
CA GLU A 158 13.64 -13.34 -9.18
C GLU A 158 12.90 -14.21 -8.16
N VAL A 159 13.62 -14.70 -7.14
CA VAL A 159 13.03 -15.47 -6.02
C VAL A 159 12.03 -14.62 -5.24
N ILE A 160 12.33 -13.34 -4.98
CA ILE A 160 11.43 -12.42 -4.28
C ILE A 160 10.15 -12.20 -5.09
N ILE A 161 10.26 -11.81 -6.35
CA ILE A 161 9.10 -11.51 -7.21
C ILE A 161 8.23 -12.77 -7.36
N SER A 162 8.84 -13.92 -7.63
CA SER A 162 8.13 -15.21 -7.76
C SER A 162 7.38 -15.57 -6.47
N ASN A 163 8.03 -15.44 -5.30
CA ASN A 163 7.37 -15.72 -4.02
C ASN A 163 6.21 -14.76 -3.75
N LEU A 164 6.39 -13.46 -3.98
CA LEU A 164 5.34 -12.46 -3.76
C LEU A 164 4.15 -12.70 -4.70
N LEU A 165 4.40 -12.98 -5.98
CA LEU A 165 3.34 -13.31 -6.94
C LEU A 165 2.55 -14.55 -6.49
N MET A 166 3.26 -15.64 -6.21
CA MET A 166 2.63 -16.91 -5.80
C MET A 166 1.83 -16.80 -4.50
N LEU A 167 2.15 -15.83 -3.64
CA LEU A 167 1.40 -15.54 -2.42
C LEU A 167 0.19 -14.64 -2.71
N GLY A 168 0.36 -13.60 -3.52
CA GLY A 168 -0.69 -12.66 -3.90
C GLY A 168 -1.84 -13.32 -4.66
N LEU A 169 -1.52 -14.25 -5.55
CA LEU A 169 -2.51 -15.01 -6.33
C LEU A 169 -3.33 -16.01 -5.49
N LYS A 170 -2.91 -16.35 -4.26
CA LYS A 170 -3.61 -17.35 -3.44
C LYS A 170 -4.83 -16.81 -2.72
N LYS A 171 -4.77 -15.57 -2.21
CA LYS A 171 -5.81 -14.97 -1.37
C LYS A 171 -5.81 -13.45 -1.51
N HIS A 172 -7.00 -12.86 -1.66
CA HIS A 172 -7.18 -11.41 -1.82
C HIS A 172 -6.52 -10.55 -0.73
N PHE A 173 -6.53 -10.97 0.54
CA PHE A 173 -5.87 -10.18 1.59
C PHE A 173 -4.33 -10.21 1.50
N LEU A 174 -3.75 -11.22 0.86
CA LEU A 174 -2.30 -11.29 0.62
C LEU A 174 -1.90 -10.41 -0.55
N ASP A 175 -2.78 -10.24 -1.55
CA ASP A 175 -2.55 -9.36 -2.69
C ASP A 175 -2.03 -8.00 -2.23
N ILE A 176 -2.72 -7.35 -1.31
CA ILE A 176 -2.37 -6.02 -0.78
C ILE A 176 -0.97 -5.98 -0.17
N LEU A 177 -0.62 -7.02 0.59
CA LEU A 177 0.71 -7.12 1.20
C LEU A 177 1.78 -7.37 0.13
N THR A 178 1.49 -8.23 -0.84
CA THR A 178 2.44 -8.60 -1.90
C THR A 178 2.63 -7.52 -2.94
N SER A 179 1.56 -6.82 -3.34
CA SER A 179 1.58 -5.68 -4.26
C SER A 179 2.33 -4.51 -3.63
N SER A 180 2.10 -4.24 -2.34
CA SER A 180 2.87 -3.25 -1.58
C SER A 180 4.34 -3.64 -1.42
N ALA A 181 4.66 -4.92 -1.29
CA ALA A 181 6.05 -5.38 -1.24
C ALA A 181 6.74 -5.26 -2.61
N MET A 182 6.05 -5.58 -3.71
CA MET A 182 6.54 -5.38 -5.07
C MET A 182 6.75 -3.90 -5.39
N ALA A 183 5.82 -3.03 -4.98
CA ALA A 183 5.99 -1.58 -5.11
C ALA A 183 7.23 -1.10 -4.33
N GLN A 184 7.40 -1.53 -3.08
CA GLN A 184 8.59 -1.19 -2.29
C GLN A 184 9.90 -1.71 -2.91
N LEU A 185 9.88 -2.87 -3.58
CA LEU A 185 11.04 -3.36 -4.32
C LEU A 185 11.44 -2.35 -5.40
N VAL A 186 10.47 -1.87 -6.16
CA VAL A 186 10.68 -0.84 -7.20
C VAL A 186 11.13 0.49 -6.60
N GLU A 187 10.57 0.91 -5.45
CA GLU A 187 10.96 2.17 -4.78
C GLU A 187 12.38 2.14 -4.20
N LYS A 188 12.82 0.97 -3.71
CA LYS A 188 14.11 0.82 -3.02
C LYS A 188 15.26 0.46 -3.95
N ALA A 189 14.98 -0.05 -5.14
CA ALA A 189 16.01 -0.35 -6.12
C ALA A 189 16.80 0.92 -6.50
N PRO A 190 18.15 0.89 -6.47
CA PRO A 190 18.91 1.94 -7.13
C PRO A 190 18.66 1.89 -8.65
N GLU A 191 18.88 3.01 -9.34
CA GLU A 191 18.41 3.21 -10.71
C GLU A 191 18.99 2.19 -11.70
N GLU A 192 20.25 1.84 -11.52
CA GLU A 192 20.95 0.85 -12.35
C GLU A 192 20.33 -0.54 -12.21
N GLU A 193 20.17 -1.03 -10.98
CA GLU A 193 19.55 -2.33 -10.69
C GLU A 193 18.06 -2.34 -11.03
N LEU A 194 17.37 -1.20 -10.91
CA LEU A 194 15.99 -1.05 -11.35
C LEU A 194 15.87 -1.36 -12.85
N GLY A 195 16.71 -0.74 -13.67
CA GLY A 195 16.73 -0.94 -15.12
C GLY A 195 17.23 -2.31 -15.55
N GLN A 196 18.33 -2.79 -14.96
CA GLN A 196 19.02 -4.00 -15.42
C GLN A 196 18.50 -5.30 -14.80
N ILE A 197 17.89 -5.26 -13.62
CA ILE A 197 17.51 -6.45 -12.85
C ILE A 197 16.01 -6.47 -12.55
N VAL A 198 15.49 -5.44 -11.89
CA VAL A 198 14.11 -5.45 -11.37
C VAL A 198 13.07 -5.36 -12.50
N ILE A 199 13.22 -4.42 -13.44
CA ILE A 199 12.29 -4.29 -14.58
C ILE A 199 12.27 -5.56 -15.45
N PRO A 200 13.41 -6.16 -15.84
CA PRO A 200 13.41 -7.43 -16.58
C PRO A 200 12.74 -8.57 -15.82
N ALA A 201 12.96 -8.69 -14.51
CA ALA A 201 12.31 -9.71 -13.69
C ALA A 201 10.79 -9.48 -13.56
N LEU A 202 10.35 -8.22 -13.42
CA LEU A 202 8.94 -7.86 -13.48
C LEU A 202 8.34 -8.19 -14.85
N LYS A 203 9.06 -7.93 -15.95
CA LYS A 203 8.61 -8.27 -17.30
C LYS A 203 8.33 -9.75 -17.45
N ALA A 204 9.32 -10.58 -17.11
CA ALA A 204 9.17 -12.04 -17.16
C ALA A 204 8.00 -12.52 -16.28
N CYS A 205 7.82 -11.90 -15.11
CA CYS A 205 6.71 -12.19 -14.21
C CYS A 205 5.35 -11.82 -14.82
N VAL A 206 5.21 -10.63 -15.41
CA VAL A 206 3.96 -10.19 -16.02
C VAL A 206 3.62 -11.03 -17.25
N GLU A 207 4.57 -11.29 -18.14
CA GLU A 207 4.36 -12.08 -19.36
C GLU A 207 3.93 -13.52 -19.05
N ALA A 208 4.42 -14.10 -17.96
CA ALA A 208 4.01 -15.42 -17.50
C ALA A 208 2.57 -15.47 -16.94
N ASN A 209 1.92 -14.32 -16.70
CA ASN A 209 0.63 -14.23 -16.01
C ASN A 209 -0.40 -13.48 -16.84
N LYS A 210 -1.54 -14.13 -17.14
CA LYS A 210 -2.64 -13.56 -17.93
C LYS A 210 -3.39 -12.38 -17.28
N SER A 211 -2.98 -11.96 -16.09
CA SER A 211 -3.66 -10.94 -15.26
C SER A 211 -2.76 -9.72 -14.99
N GLY A 212 -2.01 -9.26 -16.00
CA GLY A 212 -1.09 -8.13 -15.89
C GLY A 212 -1.75 -6.80 -15.48
N SER A 213 -3.05 -6.64 -15.72
CA SER A 213 -3.85 -5.47 -15.33
C SER A 213 -4.32 -5.48 -13.87
N SER A 214 -4.06 -6.56 -13.12
CA SER A 214 -4.39 -6.61 -11.69
C SER A 214 -3.52 -5.64 -10.87
N PRO A 215 -4.02 -5.08 -9.74
CA PRO A 215 -3.23 -4.21 -8.88
C PRO A 215 -1.88 -4.82 -8.44
N LEU A 216 -1.83 -6.15 -8.27
CA LEU A 216 -0.62 -6.89 -7.94
C LEU A 216 0.55 -6.61 -8.89
N LEU A 217 0.28 -6.60 -10.19
CA LEU A 217 1.28 -6.47 -11.24
C LEU A 217 1.32 -5.08 -11.85
N LEU A 218 0.16 -4.42 -11.97
CA LEU A 218 0.06 -3.09 -12.57
C LEU A 218 0.75 -2.03 -11.69
N TRP A 219 0.57 -2.07 -10.37
CA TRP A 219 1.16 -1.06 -9.48
C TRP A 219 2.70 -0.99 -9.58
N PRO A 220 3.47 -2.08 -9.42
CA PRO A 220 4.92 -2.00 -9.57
C PRO A 220 5.36 -1.55 -10.98
N VAL A 221 4.62 -1.89 -12.04
CA VAL A 221 4.93 -1.44 -13.41
C VAL A 221 4.70 0.07 -13.60
N LEU A 222 3.59 0.61 -13.08
CA LEU A 222 3.33 2.06 -13.10
C LEU A 222 4.40 2.81 -12.30
N LEU A 223 4.81 2.26 -11.17
CA LEU A 223 5.85 2.86 -10.34
C LEU A 223 7.23 2.81 -10.99
N ALA A 224 7.56 1.72 -11.68
CA ALA A 224 8.78 1.61 -12.47
C ALA A 224 8.78 2.63 -13.62
N SER A 225 7.64 2.83 -14.27
CA SER A 225 7.46 3.83 -15.33
C SER A 225 7.57 5.27 -14.80
N GLU A 226 7.16 5.52 -13.55
CA GLU A 226 7.37 6.81 -12.88
C GLU A 226 8.85 7.04 -12.53
N ARG A 227 9.53 6.01 -11.99
CA ARG A 227 10.92 6.13 -11.55
C ARG A 227 11.94 6.17 -12.69
N LEU A 228 11.68 5.43 -13.76
CA LEU A 228 12.57 5.35 -14.92
C LEU A 228 11.77 5.60 -16.21
N PRO A 229 11.45 6.88 -16.53
CA PRO A 229 10.71 7.23 -17.74
C PRO A 229 11.42 6.70 -18.99
N GLY A 230 10.73 5.89 -19.78
CA GLY A 230 11.28 5.24 -20.98
C GLY A 230 12.11 3.98 -20.71
N GLY A 231 12.35 3.60 -19.44
CA GLY A 231 13.02 2.36 -19.07
C GLY A 231 12.11 1.12 -19.06
N VAL A 232 10.78 1.32 -19.02
CA VAL A 232 9.79 0.26 -19.15
C VAL A 232 9.44 0.06 -20.62
N SER A 233 9.60 -1.16 -21.13
CA SER A 233 9.41 -1.47 -22.55
C SER A 233 7.92 -1.52 -22.94
N VAL A 234 7.63 -1.25 -24.22
CA VAL A 234 6.26 -1.30 -24.77
C VAL A 234 5.64 -2.69 -24.58
N GLU A 235 6.44 -3.75 -24.71
CA GLU A 235 5.96 -5.12 -24.53
C GLU A 235 5.50 -5.37 -23.09
N LEU A 236 6.23 -4.85 -22.09
CA LEU A 236 5.81 -4.95 -20.70
C LEU A 236 4.53 -4.15 -20.44
N LEU A 237 4.44 -2.92 -20.95
CA LEU A 237 3.21 -2.12 -20.86
C LEU A 237 2.01 -2.85 -21.48
N SER A 238 2.18 -3.39 -22.69
CA SER A 238 1.13 -4.13 -23.39
C SER A 238 0.68 -5.40 -22.64
N SER A 239 1.62 -6.07 -21.95
CA SER A 239 1.31 -7.24 -21.12
C SER A 239 0.48 -6.88 -19.88
N CYS A 240 0.51 -5.61 -19.45
CA CYS A 240 -0.40 -5.04 -18.45
C CYS A 240 -1.72 -4.52 -19.03
N GLY A 241 -1.92 -4.63 -20.34
CA GLY A 241 -3.06 -4.05 -21.06
C GLY A 241 -2.91 -2.55 -21.35
N LEU A 242 -1.72 -1.98 -21.17
CA LEU A 242 -1.45 -0.56 -21.44
C LEU A 242 -0.98 -0.38 -22.89
N GLU A 243 -1.41 0.71 -23.52
CA GLU A 243 -1.10 1.08 -24.89
C GLU A 243 0.00 2.14 -24.96
N GLY A 244 0.70 2.17 -26.10
CA GLY A 244 1.72 3.17 -26.42
C GLY A 244 3.05 3.02 -25.67
N ARG A 245 3.82 4.11 -25.63
CA ARG A 245 5.18 4.16 -25.05
C ARG A 245 5.21 4.67 -23.61
N SER A 246 4.08 5.15 -23.10
CA SER A 246 3.97 5.74 -21.77
C SER A 246 2.84 5.08 -21.02
N ALA A 247 3.13 4.58 -19.83
CA ALA A 247 2.11 4.11 -18.89
C ALA A 247 1.12 5.22 -18.50
N PHE A 248 1.54 6.49 -18.60
CA PHE A 248 0.73 7.66 -18.27
C PHE A 248 0.26 8.34 -19.56
N SER A 249 -0.90 7.92 -20.04
CA SER A 249 -1.61 8.48 -21.20
C SER A 249 -3.12 8.45 -20.97
N GLU A 250 -3.88 9.19 -21.79
CA GLU A 250 -5.34 9.15 -21.72
C GLU A 250 -5.91 7.77 -22.11
N GLU A 251 -5.29 7.11 -23.09
CA GLU A 251 -5.63 5.75 -23.55
C GLU A 251 -5.56 4.73 -22.39
N ASN A 252 -4.57 4.90 -21.51
CA ASN A 252 -4.31 4.00 -20.38
C ASN A 252 -5.17 4.26 -19.14
N CYS A 253 -5.91 5.36 -19.11
CA CYS A 253 -6.76 5.73 -17.97
C CYS A 253 -7.88 4.71 -17.70
N GLY A 254 -8.41 4.07 -18.74
CA GLY A 254 -9.43 3.02 -18.62
C GLY A 254 -8.95 1.84 -17.79
N VAL A 255 -7.81 1.27 -18.17
CA VAL A 255 -7.20 0.09 -17.52
C VAL A 255 -6.82 0.39 -16.07
N VAL A 256 -6.21 1.56 -15.81
CA VAL A 256 -5.84 1.96 -14.45
C VAL A 256 -7.07 2.18 -13.58
N GLY A 257 -8.12 2.82 -14.11
CA GLY A 257 -9.38 3.03 -13.38
C GLY A 257 -10.09 1.72 -13.04
N GLN A 258 -10.13 0.75 -13.96
CA GLN A 258 -10.65 -0.59 -13.69
C GLN A 258 -9.85 -1.30 -12.60
N ALA A 259 -8.51 -1.24 -12.65
CA ALA A 259 -7.66 -1.83 -11.62
C ALA A 259 -7.88 -1.19 -10.24
N ILE A 260 -8.03 0.15 -10.17
CA ILE A 260 -8.38 0.87 -8.94
C ILE A 260 -9.71 0.34 -8.38
N MET A 261 -10.75 0.24 -9.22
CA MET A 261 -12.07 -0.21 -8.76
C MET A 261 -12.08 -1.68 -8.34
N ALA A 262 -11.30 -2.53 -9.00
CA ALA A 262 -11.14 -3.94 -8.60
C ALA A 262 -10.55 -4.12 -7.19
N THR A 263 -9.83 -3.11 -6.65
CA THR A 263 -9.30 -3.19 -5.28
C THR A 263 -10.39 -3.26 -4.21
N SER A 264 -11.59 -2.69 -4.48
CA SER A 264 -12.69 -2.70 -3.50
C SER A 264 -13.22 -4.10 -3.22
N ASP A 265 -13.08 -5.01 -4.19
CA ASP A 265 -13.53 -6.39 -4.06
C ASP A 265 -12.58 -7.18 -3.15
N SER A 266 -11.29 -6.82 -3.15
CA SER A 266 -10.26 -7.44 -2.30
C SER A 266 -10.16 -6.81 -0.92
N LEU A 267 -10.57 -5.54 -0.76
CA LEU A 267 -10.51 -4.80 0.50
C LEU A 267 -11.78 -3.95 0.76
N PRO A 268 -12.93 -4.57 1.08
CA PRO A 268 -14.19 -3.83 1.18
C PRO A 268 -14.24 -2.77 2.31
N ALA A 269 -13.37 -2.89 3.32
CA ALA A 269 -13.38 -2.06 4.53
C ALA A 269 -12.22 -1.06 4.61
N ALA A 270 -11.32 -1.02 3.63
CA ALA A 270 -10.17 -0.13 3.62
C ALA A 270 -9.73 0.21 2.20
N VAL A 271 -8.95 1.27 2.04
CA VAL A 271 -8.47 1.72 0.72
C VAL A 271 -7.13 1.06 0.42
N HIS A 272 -7.03 0.38 -0.72
CA HIS A 272 -5.78 -0.22 -1.14
C HIS A 272 -4.73 0.89 -1.43
N PRO A 273 -3.48 0.79 -0.95
CA PRO A 273 -2.48 1.86 -1.13
C PRO A 273 -2.19 2.23 -2.59
N PHE A 274 -2.29 1.27 -3.51
CA PHE A 274 -2.30 1.51 -4.96
C PHE A 274 -3.19 2.71 -5.36
N CYS A 275 -4.37 2.86 -4.76
CA CYS A 275 -5.31 3.91 -5.10
C CYS A 275 -4.73 5.31 -4.87
N SER A 276 -4.08 5.55 -3.72
CA SER A 276 -3.50 6.86 -3.42
C SER A 276 -2.32 7.17 -4.33
N VAL A 277 -1.47 6.17 -4.58
CA VAL A 277 -0.30 6.30 -5.47
C VAL A 277 -0.74 6.60 -6.90
N ALA A 278 -1.70 5.84 -7.45
CA ALA A 278 -2.20 6.05 -8.80
C ALA A 278 -2.88 7.42 -8.97
N ILE A 279 -3.76 7.81 -8.02
CA ILE A 279 -4.41 9.13 -8.06
C ILE A 279 -3.37 10.24 -8.06
N ARG A 280 -2.35 10.16 -7.19
CA ARG A 280 -1.25 11.14 -7.16
C ARG A 280 -0.52 11.22 -8.50
N MET A 281 -0.05 10.08 -9.03
CA MET A 281 0.70 10.00 -10.28
C MET A 281 -0.05 10.63 -11.47
N PHE A 282 -1.35 10.36 -11.57
CA PHE A 282 -2.21 10.86 -12.65
C PHE A 282 -2.59 12.33 -12.45
N CYS A 283 -2.82 12.79 -11.21
CA CYS A 283 -3.00 14.21 -10.89
C CYS A 283 -1.76 15.03 -11.28
N GLU A 284 -0.56 14.58 -10.91
CA GLU A 284 0.69 15.29 -11.20
C GLU A 284 0.93 15.50 -12.70
N ARG A 285 0.37 14.60 -13.53
CA ARG A 285 0.49 14.60 -15.00
C ARG A 285 -0.72 15.19 -15.73
N GLY A 286 -1.71 15.72 -15.00
CA GLY A 286 -2.92 16.31 -15.59
C GLY A 286 -3.87 15.28 -16.23
N LEU A 287 -3.73 14.00 -15.89
CA LEU A 287 -4.52 12.89 -16.42
C LEU A 287 -5.66 12.46 -15.48
N ILE A 288 -5.90 13.21 -14.41
CA ILE A 288 -6.93 12.85 -13.43
C ILE A 288 -8.34 12.89 -14.01
N VAL A 289 -8.64 13.82 -14.91
CA VAL A 289 -9.97 13.91 -15.55
C VAL A 289 -10.26 12.67 -16.40
N PRO A 290 -9.39 12.27 -17.35
CA PRO A 290 -9.61 11.04 -18.10
C PRO A 290 -9.61 9.81 -17.18
N LEU A 291 -8.70 9.70 -16.20
CA LEU A 291 -8.73 8.60 -15.21
C LEU A 291 -10.08 8.51 -14.48
N TRP A 292 -10.65 9.65 -14.13
CA TRP A 292 -11.93 9.74 -13.45
C TRP A 292 -13.09 9.32 -14.36
N THR A 293 -13.14 9.85 -15.59
CA THR A 293 -14.26 9.68 -16.51
C THR A 293 -14.22 8.35 -17.27
N SER A 294 -13.11 8.06 -17.96
CA SER A 294 -12.96 6.86 -18.78
C SER A 294 -12.51 5.64 -17.98
N GLY A 295 -11.90 5.85 -16.82
CA GLY A 295 -11.50 4.78 -15.89
C GLY A 295 -12.56 4.49 -14.83
N ILE A 296 -12.53 5.26 -13.75
CA ILE A 296 -13.28 5.00 -12.50
C ILE A 296 -14.80 4.98 -12.75
N LEU A 297 -15.34 6.01 -13.40
CA LEU A 297 -16.78 6.09 -13.64
C LEU A 297 -17.25 5.09 -14.72
N SER A 298 -16.44 4.78 -15.73
CA SER A 298 -16.79 3.75 -16.70
C SER A 298 -16.93 2.38 -16.03
N ALA A 299 -15.98 2.01 -15.16
CA ALA A 299 -16.03 0.76 -14.40
C ALA A 299 -17.29 0.68 -13.51
N ILE A 300 -17.67 1.78 -12.86
CA ILE A 300 -18.93 1.86 -12.09
C ILE A 300 -20.16 1.65 -12.99
N ASN A 301 -20.17 2.26 -14.17
CA ASN A 301 -21.28 2.15 -15.11
C ASN A 301 -21.38 0.73 -15.73
N GLU A 302 -20.26 0.05 -15.92
CA GLU A 302 -20.20 -1.34 -16.36
C GLU A 302 -20.76 -2.28 -15.27
N ASP A 303 -20.35 -2.09 -14.02
CA ASP A 303 -20.89 -2.83 -12.87
C ASP A 303 -22.41 -2.62 -12.70
N SER A 304 -22.89 -1.38 -12.86
CA SER A 304 -24.32 -1.07 -12.76
C SER A 304 -25.11 -1.75 -13.89
N ARG A 305 -24.59 -1.74 -15.12
CA ARG A 305 -25.19 -2.44 -16.27
C ARG A 305 -25.24 -3.95 -16.04
N ALA A 306 -24.14 -4.54 -15.56
CA ALA A 306 -24.08 -5.97 -15.22
C ALA A 306 -25.11 -6.35 -14.14
N ASN A 307 -25.38 -5.44 -13.19
CA ASN A 307 -26.33 -5.66 -12.10
C ASN A 307 -27.74 -5.07 -12.37
N LYS A 308 -28.14 -4.93 -13.64
CA LYS A 308 -29.48 -4.48 -14.06
C LYS A 308 -29.91 -3.13 -13.44
N GLY A 309 -28.97 -2.21 -13.26
CA GLY A 309 -29.24 -0.89 -12.69
C GLY A 309 -29.44 -0.89 -11.17
N SER A 310 -28.99 -1.93 -10.45
CA SER A 310 -28.98 -1.90 -8.98
C SER A 310 -28.07 -0.77 -8.46
N ALA A 311 -28.37 -0.32 -7.24
CA ALA A 311 -27.57 0.69 -6.58
C ALA A 311 -26.11 0.22 -6.40
N LEU A 312 -25.17 1.17 -6.50
CA LEU A 312 -23.74 0.90 -6.33
C LEU A 312 -23.48 0.23 -4.95
N PRO A 313 -22.75 -0.90 -4.89
CA PRO A 313 -22.43 -1.53 -3.62
C PRO A 313 -21.74 -0.57 -2.64
N ARG A 314 -22.07 -0.67 -1.35
CA ARG A 314 -21.61 0.27 -0.32
C ARG A 314 -20.08 0.42 -0.28
N HIS A 315 -19.34 -0.67 -0.43
CA HIS A 315 -17.87 -0.64 -0.43
C HIS A 315 -17.29 0.12 -1.65
N LYS A 316 -17.91 -0.01 -2.83
CA LYS A 316 -17.56 0.75 -4.04
C LYS A 316 -17.89 2.23 -3.89
N ALA A 317 -19.04 2.56 -3.30
CA ALA A 317 -19.39 3.94 -2.98
C ALA A 317 -18.41 4.57 -1.98
N GLN A 318 -18.00 3.82 -0.96
CA GLN A 318 -16.98 4.27 0.00
C GLN A 318 -15.61 4.45 -0.65
N LEU A 319 -15.18 3.53 -1.53
CA LEU A 319 -13.95 3.71 -2.28
C LEU A 319 -14.01 4.98 -3.13
N LEU A 320 -15.09 5.19 -3.89
CA LEU A 320 -15.26 6.37 -4.74
C LEU A 320 -15.12 7.69 -3.96
N LEU A 321 -15.70 7.76 -2.77
CA LEU A 321 -15.59 8.94 -1.89
C LEU A 321 -14.15 9.16 -1.39
N HIS A 322 -13.42 8.10 -1.05
CA HIS A 322 -12.00 8.22 -0.71
C HIS A 322 -11.15 8.65 -1.90
N LEU A 323 -11.38 8.06 -3.09
CA LEU A 323 -10.69 8.44 -4.32
C LEU A 323 -10.91 9.92 -4.63
N PHE A 324 -12.15 10.40 -4.48
CA PHE A 324 -12.48 11.80 -4.63
C PHE A 324 -11.74 12.68 -3.61
N ALA A 325 -11.76 12.31 -2.33
CA ALA A 325 -11.06 13.05 -1.28
C ALA A 325 -9.56 13.20 -1.59
N MET A 326 -8.91 12.11 -2.03
CA MET A 326 -7.50 12.11 -2.44
C MET A 326 -7.27 12.97 -3.69
N ALA A 327 -8.12 12.83 -4.72
CA ALA A 327 -7.96 13.58 -5.96
C ALA A 327 -8.07 15.10 -5.73
N VAL A 328 -9.03 15.54 -4.91
CA VAL A 328 -9.24 16.95 -4.57
C VAL A 328 -8.01 17.59 -3.90
N GLU A 329 -7.26 16.82 -3.11
CA GLU A 329 -6.02 17.29 -2.48
C GLU A 329 -4.87 17.47 -3.48
N HIS A 330 -4.88 16.75 -4.61
CA HIS A 330 -3.80 16.73 -5.60
C HIS A 330 -4.10 17.53 -6.89
N VAL A 331 -5.36 17.84 -7.18
CA VAL A 331 -5.75 18.59 -8.38
C VAL A 331 -5.15 20.00 -8.39
N LYS A 332 -4.58 20.40 -9.53
CA LYS A 332 -3.92 21.71 -9.71
C LYS A 332 -4.78 22.73 -10.46
N LYS A 333 -5.80 22.32 -11.23
CA LYS A 333 -6.62 23.24 -12.04
C LYS A 333 -8.10 23.26 -11.61
N ALA A 334 -8.74 24.44 -11.69
CA ALA A 334 -10.18 24.60 -11.43
C ALA A 334 -11.06 23.68 -12.29
N THR A 335 -10.65 23.50 -13.55
CA THR A 335 -11.37 22.71 -14.55
C THR A 335 -11.37 21.23 -14.19
N GLU A 336 -10.22 20.70 -13.77
CA GLU A 336 -10.07 19.33 -13.28
C GLU A 336 -10.95 19.10 -12.05
N PHE A 337 -10.93 20.03 -11.08
CA PHE A 337 -11.75 19.94 -9.88
C PHE A 337 -13.25 19.90 -10.20
N THR A 338 -13.70 20.75 -11.12
CA THR A 338 -15.09 20.77 -11.58
C THR A 338 -15.48 19.47 -12.29
N ALA A 339 -14.55 18.88 -13.05
CA ALA A 339 -14.76 17.63 -13.77
C ALA A 339 -14.78 16.39 -12.86
N LEU A 340 -14.19 16.47 -11.66
CA LEU A 340 -14.31 15.40 -10.66
C LEU A 340 -15.72 15.31 -10.06
N LEU A 341 -16.45 16.42 -10.00
CA LEU A 341 -17.77 16.52 -9.36
C LEU A 341 -18.90 16.03 -10.27
N LEU A 342 -18.74 14.86 -10.88
CA LEU A 342 -19.73 14.31 -11.79
C LEU A 342 -20.97 13.75 -11.06
N PRO A 343 -22.13 13.65 -11.74
CA PRO A 343 -23.41 13.32 -11.12
C PRO A 343 -23.44 12.10 -10.19
N PRO A 344 -22.71 10.98 -10.42
CA PRO A 344 -22.73 9.83 -9.51
C PRO A 344 -22.23 10.13 -8.09
N LEU A 345 -21.36 11.12 -7.92
CA LEU A 345 -20.81 11.51 -6.62
C LEU A 345 -21.76 12.36 -5.80
N LEU A 346 -22.60 13.16 -6.44
CA LEU A 346 -23.43 14.14 -5.75
C LEU A 346 -24.44 13.48 -4.80
N PRO A 347 -25.25 12.48 -5.22
CA PRO A 347 -26.15 11.80 -4.29
C PRO A 347 -25.43 11.18 -3.09
N LEU A 348 -24.22 10.67 -3.27
CA LEU A 348 -23.41 10.09 -2.20
C LEU A 348 -22.96 11.16 -1.19
N LEU A 349 -22.39 12.26 -1.67
CA LEU A 349 -22.00 13.40 -0.83
C LEU A 349 -23.21 14.01 -0.10
N LEU A 350 -24.37 14.06 -0.76
CA LEU A 350 -25.60 14.62 -0.20
C LEU A 350 -26.25 13.73 0.85
N SER A 351 -26.29 12.41 0.60
CA SER A 351 -26.79 11.44 1.59
C SER A 351 -25.99 11.51 2.90
N THR A 352 -24.70 11.80 2.79
CA THR A 352 -23.80 12.00 3.94
C THR A 352 -24.13 13.28 4.67
N ALA A 353 -24.20 14.39 3.93
CA ALA A 353 -24.54 15.68 4.48
C ALA A 353 -25.89 15.58 5.21
N HIS A 354 -26.84 14.78 4.71
CA HIS A 354 -28.11 14.51 5.39
C HIS A 354 -27.97 13.69 6.69
N HIS A 355 -27.21 12.59 6.68
CA HIS A 355 -26.97 11.77 7.88
C HIS A 355 -26.26 12.52 9.00
N ALA A 356 -25.34 13.42 8.65
CA ALA A 356 -24.67 14.31 9.59
C ALA A 356 -25.66 15.21 10.34
N ARG A 357 -26.82 15.51 9.74
CA ARG A 357 -27.83 16.46 10.25
C ARG A 357 -28.87 15.80 11.15
N SER A 358 -29.28 14.58 10.82
CA SER A 358 -30.26 13.81 11.61
C SER A 358 -29.67 13.24 12.90
N SER A 359 -28.34 13.21 13.00
CA SER A 359 -27.61 12.91 14.23
C SER A 359 -27.63 14.16 15.13
N SER A 360 -28.32 14.09 16.28
CA SER A 360 -28.51 15.20 17.23
C SER A 360 -27.24 16.06 17.46
N PRO A 361 -27.35 17.38 17.73
CA PRO A 361 -26.21 18.25 18.01
C PRO A 361 -25.37 17.66 19.15
N GLY A 362 -24.13 17.28 18.84
CA GLY A 362 -23.22 16.60 19.77
C GLY A 362 -22.95 15.12 19.47
N LYS A 363 -23.66 14.48 18.54
CA LYS A 363 -23.25 13.17 18.00
C LYS A 363 -22.20 13.36 16.90
N PRO A 364 -21.11 12.57 16.90
CA PRO A 364 -20.07 12.71 15.90
C PRO A 364 -20.61 12.44 14.50
N LEU A 365 -20.18 13.26 13.53
CA LEU A 365 -20.27 12.99 12.09
C LEU A 365 -19.91 11.53 11.78
N PRO A 366 -20.45 10.91 10.70
CA PRO A 366 -20.03 9.60 10.25
C PRO A 366 -18.49 9.53 10.23
N GLN A 367 -17.90 8.54 10.89
CA GLN A 367 -16.43 8.41 11.02
C GLN A 367 -15.76 7.90 9.72
N GLY A 368 -16.47 7.87 8.59
CA GLY A 368 -16.10 7.16 7.38
C GLY A 368 -15.63 8.02 6.19
N ALA A 369 -15.60 7.37 5.02
CA ALA A 369 -15.20 7.91 3.71
C ALA A 369 -15.85 9.26 3.39
N GLU A 370 -17.11 9.38 3.79
CA GLU A 370 -17.94 10.50 3.45
C GLU A 370 -17.48 11.79 4.15
N ARG A 371 -17.07 11.69 5.43
CA ARG A 371 -16.51 12.82 6.18
C ARG A 371 -15.15 13.22 5.64
N ALA A 372 -14.33 12.26 5.22
CA ALA A 372 -13.04 12.53 4.59
C ALA A 372 -13.23 13.36 3.30
N ALA A 373 -14.20 12.99 2.46
CA ALA A 373 -14.54 13.72 1.24
C ALA A 373 -15.02 15.16 1.52
N LEU A 374 -15.93 15.35 2.49
CA LEU A 374 -16.39 16.69 2.89
C LEU A 374 -15.26 17.55 3.48
N ASN A 375 -14.41 16.96 4.33
CA ASN A 375 -13.26 17.67 4.89
C ASN A 375 -12.23 18.06 3.83
N ALA A 376 -11.98 17.19 2.84
CA ALA A 376 -11.09 17.49 1.72
C ALA A 376 -11.63 18.66 0.88
N LEU A 377 -12.93 18.69 0.61
CA LEU A 377 -13.61 19.82 -0.04
C LEU A 377 -13.45 21.12 0.75
N CYS A 378 -13.74 21.10 2.06
CA CYS A 378 -13.63 22.27 2.92
C CYS A 378 -12.19 22.82 2.92
N ARG A 379 -11.21 21.94 3.17
CA ARG A 379 -9.79 22.31 3.14
C ARG A 379 -9.39 22.90 1.80
N ARG A 380 -9.84 22.31 0.69
CA ARG A 380 -9.46 22.79 -0.63
C ARG A 380 -9.99 24.18 -0.92
N PHE A 381 -11.23 24.43 -0.53
CA PHE A 381 -11.85 25.73 -0.73
C PHE A 381 -11.25 26.83 0.15
N SER A 382 -10.87 26.52 1.38
CA SER A 382 -10.24 27.46 2.32
C SER A 382 -8.73 27.67 2.09
N ALA A 383 -8.10 26.94 1.16
CA ALA A 383 -6.67 27.09 0.89
C ALA A 383 -6.35 28.46 0.23
N PRO A 384 -5.27 29.16 0.63
CA PRO A 384 -4.87 30.42 0.00
C PRO A 384 -4.45 30.24 -1.46
N ASP A 385 -3.77 29.14 -1.79
CA ASP A 385 -3.33 28.80 -3.15
C ASP A 385 -4.39 27.99 -3.92
N ASN A 386 -5.68 28.33 -3.73
CA ASN A 386 -6.77 27.56 -4.29
C ASN A 386 -6.91 27.81 -5.81
N PRO A 387 -6.65 26.80 -6.69
CA PRO A 387 -6.87 26.94 -8.12
C PRO A 387 -8.36 26.92 -8.47
N THR A 388 -9.25 26.68 -7.51
CA THR A 388 -10.69 26.69 -7.71
C THR A 388 -11.19 28.13 -7.79
N THR A 389 -11.62 28.53 -8.98
CA THR A 389 -12.25 29.82 -9.19
C THR A 389 -13.54 29.95 -8.37
N GLU A 390 -13.91 31.16 -7.98
CA GLU A 390 -15.19 31.42 -7.30
C GLU A 390 -16.38 30.87 -8.09
N LYS A 391 -16.34 30.94 -9.42
CA LYS A 391 -17.32 30.31 -10.32
C LYS A 391 -17.39 28.79 -10.15
N ALA A 392 -16.24 28.11 -10.05
CA ALA A 392 -16.19 26.67 -9.78
C ALA A 392 -16.73 26.37 -8.37
N ARG A 393 -16.32 27.13 -7.33
CA ARG A 393 -16.87 27.01 -5.97
C ARG A 393 -18.39 27.14 -5.96
N ARG A 394 -18.94 28.20 -6.55
CA ARG A 394 -20.39 28.43 -6.69
C ARG A 394 -21.06 27.30 -7.46
N LYS A 395 -20.43 26.75 -8.50
CA LYS A 395 -20.97 25.60 -9.25
C LYS A 395 -21.01 24.34 -8.38
N VAL A 396 -19.97 24.05 -7.60
CA VAL A 396 -19.96 22.92 -6.65
C VAL A 396 -21.03 23.12 -5.58
N LEU A 397 -21.10 24.31 -5.02
CA LEU A 397 -22.08 24.67 -4.02
C LEU A 397 -23.48 24.51 -4.61
N LYS A 398 -23.76 25.03 -5.81
CA LYS A 398 -25.03 24.79 -6.53
C LYS A 398 -25.30 23.29 -6.73
N MET A 399 -24.30 22.49 -7.11
CA MET A 399 -24.46 21.05 -7.31
C MET A 399 -24.70 20.28 -6.00
N LEU A 400 -24.09 20.70 -4.88
CA LEU A 400 -24.37 20.19 -3.53
C LEU A 400 -25.66 20.74 -2.95
N LEU A 401 -26.12 21.90 -3.41
CA LEU A 401 -27.35 22.52 -2.96
C LEU A 401 -28.55 21.97 -3.71
N THR A 402 -28.37 21.52 -4.94
CA THR A 402 -29.45 21.07 -5.84
C THR A 402 -29.40 19.55 -6.00
N PRO A 403 -30.01 18.77 -5.09
CA PRO A 403 -30.15 17.32 -5.27
C PRO A 403 -30.99 16.98 -6.52
N PRO A 404 -30.93 15.73 -7.02
CA PRO A 404 -31.69 15.28 -8.19
C PRO A 404 -33.22 15.41 -8.05
N ASP A 405 -33.73 15.55 -6.83
CA ASP A 405 -35.15 15.73 -6.50
C ASP A 405 -35.56 17.22 -6.32
N GLY A 406 -34.61 18.15 -6.50
CA GLY A 406 -34.85 19.59 -6.51
C GLY A 406 -35.12 20.25 -5.15
N ARG A 407 -34.98 19.53 -4.02
CA ARG A 407 -35.25 20.10 -2.68
C ARG A 407 -33.97 20.49 -1.96
N VAL A 408 -33.69 21.79 -1.93
CA VAL A 408 -32.59 22.38 -1.14
C VAL A 408 -33.04 22.54 0.31
N ASP A 409 -32.34 21.91 1.25
CA ASP A 409 -32.50 22.16 2.68
C ASP A 409 -31.39 23.15 3.09
N LEU A 410 -31.68 24.44 3.06
CA LEU A 410 -30.71 25.52 3.33
C LEU A 410 -30.29 25.57 4.81
N ASP A 411 -31.21 25.31 5.73
CA ASP A 411 -30.96 25.34 7.18
C ASP A 411 -29.97 24.26 7.60
N ALA A 412 -30.11 23.09 6.98
CA ALA A 412 -29.22 21.95 7.04
C ALA A 412 -27.77 22.21 6.63
N LEU A 413 -27.56 23.13 5.69
CA LEU A 413 -26.27 23.42 5.08
C LEU A 413 -25.50 24.48 5.89
N LEU A 414 -26.22 25.49 6.40
CA LEU A 414 -25.70 26.54 7.28
C LEU A 414 -25.20 26.00 8.63
N ALA A 415 -25.71 24.84 9.06
CA ALA A 415 -25.28 24.12 10.27
C ALA A 415 -24.02 23.25 10.09
N SER A 416 -23.51 23.10 8.86
CA SER A 416 -22.30 22.30 8.60
C SER A 416 -21.00 23.11 8.81
N ASN A 417 -19.87 22.43 9.03
CA ASN A 417 -18.53 23.07 9.04
C ASN A 417 -18.12 23.71 7.70
N MET A 418 -19.01 23.71 6.70
CA MET A 418 -18.86 24.42 5.45
C MET A 418 -19.17 25.92 5.57
N LYS A 419 -19.57 26.41 6.75
CA LYS A 419 -19.86 27.84 7.00
C LYS A 419 -18.82 28.84 6.44
N PRO A 420 -17.50 28.59 6.47
CA PRO A 420 -16.51 29.48 5.82
C PRO A 420 -16.68 29.58 4.30
N LEU A 421 -17.17 28.52 3.65
CA LEU A 421 -17.46 28.48 2.21
C LEU A 421 -18.65 29.36 1.83
N PHE A 422 -19.52 29.64 2.80
CA PHE A 422 -20.74 30.42 2.65
C PHE A 422 -20.62 31.88 3.06
N LEU A 423 -19.57 32.27 3.78
CA LEU A 423 -19.43 33.65 4.27
C LEU A 423 -18.50 34.51 3.41
N GLU A 424 -17.70 33.89 2.53
CA GLU A 424 -16.72 34.59 1.68
C GLU A 424 -17.16 34.77 0.21
N GLY A 425 -18.33 34.26 -0.17
CA GLY A 425 -18.88 34.43 -1.53
C GLY A 425 -19.87 35.59 -1.61
N ASP A 426 -19.95 36.25 -2.77
CA ASP A 426 -20.97 37.28 -3.01
C ASP A 426 -22.30 36.61 -3.43
N TRP A 427 -23.26 36.44 -2.51
CA TRP A 427 -24.44 35.56 -2.71
C TRP A 427 -25.59 36.21 -3.48
N GLU A 428 -25.48 37.48 -3.86
CA GLU A 428 -26.60 38.26 -4.45
C GLU A 428 -27.11 37.73 -5.81
N HIS A 429 -26.47 36.74 -6.42
CA HIS A 429 -26.81 36.23 -7.77
C HIS A 429 -27.05 34.71 -7.82
N ILE A 430 -27.40 34.09 -6.69
CA ILE A 430 -27.94 32.73 -6.68
C ILE A 430 -29.47 32.83 -6.62
N PRO A 431 -30.19 32.46 -7.70
CA PRO A 431 -31.65 32.52 -7.71
C PRO A 431 -32.29 31.55 -6.71
#